data_AF-A0A7U6Y9K3-F1
#
_entry.id   AF-A0A7U6Y9K3-F1
#
_cell.length_a   1.000
_cell.length_b   1.000
_cell.length_c   1.000
_cell.angle_alpha   90.00
_cell.angle_beta   90.00
_cell.angle_gamma   90.00
#
_symmetry.space_group_name_H-M   'P 1'
#
loop_
_entity.id
_entity.type
_entity.pdbx_description
1 polymer ?
#
loop_
_entity_poly.entity_id
_entity_poly.type
_entity_poly.pdbx_seq_one_letter_code
_entity_poly.pdbx_strand_id
1 'polypeptide(L)'
;MSQILLNHIQGLLNNLGRDIQTMSDSQSDSQQRLFEALDDISAHLLASQAILVALMAKTPVDHAEVKDWIVERTKQYNEGGSEKALALADFLLTGKLPE
;
A
#
# COMPACT_ATOMS: atom_id res chain seq x y z
N MET A 1 15.96 39.26 -37.17
CA MET A 1 15.39 39.14 -35.82
C MET A 1 14.34 38.02 -35.69
N SER A 2 13.49 37.76 -36.69
CA SER A 2 12.48 36.67 -36.66
C SER A 2 13.07 35.24 -36.60
N GLN A 3 14.10 34.92 -37.39
CA GLN A 3 14.73 33.57 -37.38
C GLN A 3 15.33 33.17 -36.02
N ILE A 4 15.90 34.12 -35.28
CA ILE A 4 16.56 33.83 -33.99
C ILE A 4 15.51 33.44 -32.95
N LEU A 5 14.35 34.11 -32.94
CA LEU A 5 13.23 33.78 -32.06
C LEU A 5 12.59 32.43 -32.42
N LEU A 6 12.44 32.14 -33.73
CA LEU A 6 11.95 30.85 -34.21
C LEU A 6 12.85 29.69 -33.80
N ASN A 7 14.17 29.86 -33.96
CA ASN A 7 15.15 28.84 -33.52
C ASN A 7 15.13 28.64 -32.00
N HIS A 8 14.93 29.71 -31.23
CA HIS A 8 14.81 29.63 -29.77
C HIS A 8 13.55 28.88 -29.34
N ILE A 9 12.41 29.17 -29.96
CA ILE A 9 11.14 28.45 -29.71
C ILE A 9 11.29 26.96 -30.07
N GLN A 10 11.91 26.65 -31.20
CA GLN A 10 12.18 25.25 -31.59
C GLN A 10 13.08 24.54 -30.58
N GLY A 11 14.09 25.22 -30.06
CA GLY A 11 14.94 24.70 -28.98
C GLY A 11 14.14 24.40 -27.70
N LEU A 12 13.26 25.31 -27.28
CA LEU A 12 12.41 25.11 -26.10
C LEU A 12 11.42 23.95 -26.29
N LEU A 13 10.80 23.83 -27.48
CA LEU A 13 9.87 22.72 -27.79
C LEU A 13 10.59 21.37 -27.79
N ASN A 14 11.80 21.31 -28.35
CA ASN A 14 12.61 20.09 -28.35
C ASN A 14 13.04 19.68 -26.93
N ASN A 15 13.36 20.66 -26.08
CA ASN A 15 13.68 20.39 -24.68
C ASN A 15 12.44 19.95 -23.91
N LEU A 16 11.29 20.62 -24.09
CA LEU A 16 10.03 20.21 -23.47
C LEU A 16 9.63 18.79 -23.89
N GLY A 17 9.78 18.42 -25.17
CA GLY A 17 9.53 17.07 -25.63
C GLY A 17 10.42 16.02 -24.96
N ARG A 18 11.71 16.35 -24.78
CA ARG A 18 12.67 15.48 -24.05
C ARG A 18 12.30 15.36 -22.57
N ASP A 19 11.92 16.46 -21.94
CA ASP A 19 11.57 16.49 -20.52
C ASP A 19 10.27 15.71 -20.26
N ILE A 20 9.28 15.83 -21.14
CA ILE A 20 8.04 15.04 -21.08
C ILE A 20 8.34 13.55 -21.24
N GLN A 21 9.19 13.17 -22.20
CA GLN A 21 9.56 11.76 -22.37
C GLN A 21 10.28 11.22 -21.13
N THR A 22 11.25 11.97 -20.61
CA THR A 22 12.00 11.58 -19.41
C THR A 22 11.08 11.46 -18.19
N MET A 23 10.10 12.37 -18.05
CA MET A 23 9.09 12.32 -16.99
C MET A 23 8.18 11.10 -17.15
N SER A 24 7.77 10.78 -18.39
CA SER A 24 6.96 9.60 -18.70
C SER A 24 7.68 8.30 -18.32
N ASP A 25 8.96 8.17 -18.70
CA ASP A 25 9.76 6.98 -18.40
C ASP A 25 9.97 6.84 -16.88
N SER A 26 10.33 7.93 -16.20
CA SER A 26 10.47 7.97 -14.74
C SER A 26 9.17 7.63 -14.01
N GLN A 27 8.03 8.10 -14.51
CA GLN A 27 6.73 7.79 -13.94
C GLN A 27 6.37 6.31 -14.13
N SER A 28 6.68 5.74 -15.30
CA SER A 28 6.49 4.31 -15.57
C SER A 28 7.34 3.46 -14.62
N ASP A 29 8.62 3.78 -14.46
CA ASP A 29 9.53 3.06 -13.56
C ASP A 29 9.07 3.16 -12.09
N SER A 30 8.59 4.33 -11.68
CA SER A 30 8.05 4.55 -10.34
C SER A 30 6.81 3.70 -10.09
N GLN A 31 5.88 3.63 -11.05
CA GLN A 31 4.70 2.78 -10.95
C GLN A 31 5.08 1.29 -10.86
N GLN A 32 6.03 0.85 -11.67
CA GLN A 32 6.51 -0.54 -11.64
C GLN A 32 7.06 -0.91 -10.26
N ARG A 33 7.90 -0.05 -9.68
CA ARG A 33 8.45 -0.25 -8.32
C ARG A 33 7.35 -0.28 -7.25
N LEU A 34 6.31 0.53 -7.40
CA LEU A 34 5.17 0.51 -6.48
C LEU A 34 4.41 -0.82 -6.58
N PHE A 35 4.20 -1.36 -7.78
CA PHE A 35 3.57 -2.66 -7.95
C PHE A 35 4.40 -3.81 -7.37
N GLU A 36 5.71 -3.78 -7.57
CA GLU A 36 6.63 -4.76 -6.96
C GLU A 36 6.58 -4.68 -5.43
N ALA A 37 6.61 -3.48 -4.86
CA ALA A 37 6.48 -3.31 -3.41
C ALA A 37 5.12 -3.78 -2.87
N LEU A 38 4.03 -3.58 -3.62
CA LEU A 38 2.71 -4.08 -3.25
C LEU A 38 2.64 -5.62 -3.30
N ASP A 39 3.32 -6.25 -4.26
CA ASP A 39 3.44 -7.71 -4.34
C ASP A 39 4.22 -8.25 -3.15
N ASP A 40 5.37 -7.65 -2.83
CA ASP A 40 6.18 -8.02 -1.65
C ASP A 40 5.40 -7.90 -0.34
N ILE A 41 4.65 -6.80 -0.15
CA ILE A 41 3.79 -6.60 1.03
C ILE A 41 2.71 -7.69 1.09
N SER A 42 2.11 -8.03 -0.04
CA SER A 42 1.07 -9.06 -0.13
C SER A 42 1.63 -10.44 0.22
N ALA A 43 2.82 -10.77 -0.29
CA ALA A 43 3.54 -12.01 0.04
C ALA A 43 3.88 -12.10 1.53
N HIS A 44 4.40 -11.02 2.13
CA HIS A 44 4.69 -10.97 3.56
C HIS A 44 3.43 -11.12 4.42
N LEU A 45 2.33 -10.48 4.03
CA LEU A 45 1.06 -10.59 4.74
C LEU A 45 0.55 -12.04 4.70
N LEU A 46 0.57 -12.68 3.54
CA LEU A 46 0.14 -14.06 3.37
C LEU A 46 1.02 -15.04 4.17
N ALA A 47 2.34 -14.86 4.13
CA ALA A 47 3.27 -15.67 4.91
C ALA A 47 3.03 -15.51 6.42
N SER A 48 2.82 -14.29 6.90
CA SER A 48 2.50 -14.00 8.31
C SER A 48 1.18 -14.65 8.71
N GLN A 49 0.16 -14.58 7.86
CA GLN A 49 -1.13 -15.24 8.10
C GLN A 49 -0.97 -16.75 8.23
N ALA A 50 -0.21 -17.40 7.33
CA ALA A 50 0.03 -18.83 7.41
C ALA A 50 0.71 -19.24 8.72
N ILE A 51 1.72 -18.47 9.16
CA ILE A 51 2.40 -18.68 10.43
C ILE A 51 1.43 -18.52 11.62
N LEU A 52 0.63 -17.45 11.63
CA LEU A 52 -0.33 -17.19 12.69
C LEU A 52 -1.37 -18.31 12.79
N VAL A 53 -1.96 -18.75 11.67
CA VAL A 53 -2.91 -19.86 11.65
C VAL A 53 -2.28 -21.14 12.22
N ALA A 54 -1.04 -21.45 11.85
CA ALA A 54 -0.33 -22.62 12.37
C ALA A 54 -0.03 -22.53 13.87
N LEU A 55 0.21 -21.32 14.40
CA LEU A 55 0.39 -21.08 15.83
C LEU A 55 -0.94 -21.18 16.60
N MET A 56 -2.01 -20.59 16.07
CA MET A 56 -3.34 -20.62 16.66
C MET A 56 -3.93 -22.04 16.75
N ALA A 57 -3.56 -22.92 15.80
CA ALA A 57 -3.92 -24.33 15.88
C ALA A 57 -3.32 -25.06 17.11
N LYS A 58 -2.27 -24.50 17.72
CA LYS A 58 -1.56 -25.09 18.88
C LYS A 58 -1.79 -24.32 20.17
N THR A 59 -2.17 -23.05 20.06
CA THR A 59 -2.33 -22.13 21.20
C THR A 59 -3.70 -21.48 21.13
N PRO A 60 -4.57 -21.66 22.13
CA PRO A 60 -5.85 -20.94 22.18
C PRO A 60 -5.59 -19.44 22.26
N VAL A 61 -6.27 -18.68 21.41
CA VAL A 61 -6.22 -17.21 21.40
C VAL A 61 -7.52 -16.69 22.00
N ASP A 62 -7.42 -15.70 22.90
CA ASP A 62 -8.58 -14.98 23.39
C ASP A 62 -8.98 -13.90 22.36
N HIS A 63 -10.16 -14.09 21.77
CA HIS A 63 -10.66 -13.18 20.74
C HIS A 63 -10.98 -11.79 21.30
N ALA A 64 -11.39 -11.69 22.57
CA ALA A 64 -11.68 -10.42 23.21
C ALA A 64 -10.39 -9.64 23.46
N GLU A 65 -9.35 -10.32 23.96
CA GLU A 65 -8.04 -9.71 24.20
C GLU A 65 -7.44 -9.11 22.92
N VAL A 66 -7.56 -9.80 21.78
CA VAL A 66 -7.09 -9.29 20.48
C VAL A 66 -7.85 -8.02 20.08
N LYS A 67 -9.18 -7.99 20.25
CA LYS A 67 -10.00 -6.82 19.92
C LYS A 67 -9.68 -5.63 20.82
N ASP A 68 -9.59 -5.85 22.13
CA ASP A 68 -9.25 -4.82 23.11
C ASP A 68 -7.86 -4.24 22.82
N TRP A 69 -6.91 -5.10 22.46
CA TRP A 69 -5.59 -4.66 22.06
C TRP A 69 -5.64 -3.75 20.82
N ILE A 70 -6.43 -4.10 19.80
CA ILE A 70 -6.58 -3.28 18.59
C ILE A 70 -7.20 -1.93 18.94
N VAL A 71 -8.28 -1.91 19.72
CA VAL A 71 -8.94 -0.68 20.15
C VAL A 71 -7.95 0.20 20.91
N GLU A 72 -7.25 -0.34 21.90
CA GLU A 72 -6.29 0.42 22.72
C GLU A 72 -5.16 1.03 21.87
N ARG A 73 -4.69 0.32 20.84
CA ARG A 73 -3.62 0.80 19.96
C ARG A 73 -4.07 1.79 18.90
N THR A 74 -5.37 1.83 18.61
CA THR A 74 -5.94 2.66 17.53
C THR A 74 -6.90 3.72 18.03
N LYS A 75 -7.17 3.79 19.33
CA LYS A 75 -8.07 4.77 19.96
C LYS A 75 -7.68 6.22 19.71
N GLN A 76 -6.39 6.48 19.50
CA GLN A 76 -5.88 7.81 19.15
C GLN A 76 -6.39 8.31 17.79
N TYR A 77 -6.83 7.40 16.91
CA TYR A 77 -7.36 7.72 15.58
C TYR A 77 -8.88 7.58 15.52
N ASN A 78 -9.47 6.66 16.29
CA ASN A 78 -10.91 6.44 16.41
C ASN A 78 -11.21 5.80 17.77
N GLU A 79 -12.11 6.37 18.58
CA GLU A 79 -12.45 5.85 19.92
C GLU A 79 -12.87 4.37 19.91
N GLY A 80 -13.58 3.94 18.86
CA GLY A 80 -13.98 2.53 18.68
C GLY A 80 -12.88 1.61 18.11
N GLY A 81 -11.68 2.14 17.88
CA GLY A 81 -10.59 1.47 17.21
C GLY A 81 -10.69 1.46 15.69
N SER A 82 -9.69 0.88 15.03
CA SER A 82 -9.67 0.71 13.58
C SER A 82 -10.66 -0.38 13.15
N GLU A 83 -11.80 0.03 12.60
CA GLU A 83 -12.84 -0.88 12.08
C GLU A 83 -12.28 -1.92 11.11
N LYS A 84 -11.39 -1.49 10.20
CA LYS A 84 -10.73 -2.40 9.25
C LYS A 84 -9.85 -3.44 9.94
N ALA A 85 -9.10 -3.03 10.98
CA ALA A 85 -8.27 -3.96 11.74
C ALA A 85 -9.13 -4.94 12.53
N LEU A 86 -10.24 -4.48 13.11
CA LEU A 86 -11.20 -5.33 13.82
C LEU A 86 -11.85 -6.36 12.90
N ALA A 87 -12.32 -5.94 11.71
CA ALA A 87 -12.89 -6.85 10.72
C ALA A 87 -11.88 -7.90 10.22
N LEU A 88 -10.63 -7.50 9.99
CA LEU A 88 -9.58 -8.43 9.61
C LEU A 88 -9.23 -9.41 10.74
N ALA A 89 -9.17 -8.93 11.98
CA ALA A 89 -8.93 -9.78 13.14
C ALA A 89 -10.05 -10.81 13.30
N ASP A 90 -11.31 -10.42 13.13
CA ASP A 90 -12.45 -11.35 13.15
C ASP A 90 -12.34 -12.41 12.05
N PHE A 91 -11.96 -12.03 10.83
CA PHE A 91 -11.69 -12.98 9.75
C PHE A 91 -10.58 -13.97 10.12
N LEU A 92 -9.47 -13.49 10.66
CA LEU A 92 -8.33 -14.34 11.01
C LEU A 92 -8.62 -15.28 12.18
N LEU A 93 -9.42 -14.83 13.15
CA LEU A 93 -9.81 -15.60 14.32
C LEU A 93 -10.87 -16.67 14.01
N THR A 94 -11.78 -16.40 13.07
CA THR A 94 -12.94 -17.26 12.82
C THR A 94 -12.92 -17.97 11.47
N GLY A 95 -12.06 -17.54 10.54
CA GLY A 95 -12.03 -18.00 9.15
C GLY A 95 -13.22 -17.53 8.30
N LYS A 96 -14.08 -16.63 8.82
CA LYS A 96 -15.28 -16.13 8.12
C LYS A 96 -15.05 -14.72 7.60
N LEU A 97 -15.31 -14.50 6.31
CA LEU A 97 -15.23 -13.17 5.72
C LEU A 97 -16.20 -12.20 6.41
N PRO A 98 -15.82 -10.93 6.62
CA PRO A 98 -16.74 -9.92 7.14
C PRO A 98 -17.85 -9.68 6.12
N GLU A 99 -19.11 -9.71 6.58
CA GLU A 99 -20.32 -9.38 5.77
C GLU A 99 -20.44 -7.88 5.47
#